data_AF-A0A5C4JGM5-F1
#
_entry.id   AF-A0A5C4JGM5-F1
#
_cell.length_a   1.000
_cell.length_b   1.000
_cell.length_c   1.000
_cell.angle_alpha   90.00
_cell.angle_beta   90.00
_cell.angle_gamma   90.00
#
_symmetry.space_group_name_H-M   'P 1'
#
loop_
_entity.id
_entity.type
_entity.pdbx_description
1 polymer ?
#
loop_
_entity_poly.entity_id
_entity_poly.type
_entity_poly.pdbx_seq_one_letter_code
_entity_poly.pdbx_strand_id
1 'polypeptide(L)'
;MARRVRLPRRQQRLRSWTRDSDIEKTAASYDAMVVMPEGGFRGSYTNWWNDGKGGIPAWETFHIDEVIPLMERNFHAGSARAAIGLSSGGQGAVVYAGRHPGLFRYAASYSGSLNITAPGMPAILTSMNREAGTAIWGDPITARANWRAHDATVMVSELKGTGVYVSSGGGRPGPYDDPDTVPWHAGRIGEQLAGVMTANFVDAARNAGVPVTANLYGPGMHNWKYWRRELDRSWPAITAAIGARRS
;
A
#
# COMPACT_ATOMS: atom_id res chain seq x y z
N MET A 1 14.82 23.18 4.44
CA MET A 1 15.77 22.54 5.39
C MET A 1 15.25 21.16 5.74
N ALA A 2 15.83 20.09 5.21
CA ALA A 2 15.44 18.72 5.57
C ALA A 2 15.83 18.44 7.04
N ARG A 3 14.85 18.46 7.96
CA ARG A 3 15.11 18.11 9.36
C ARG A 3 15.17 16.59 9.50
N ARG A 4 16.38 16.10 9.77
CA ARG A 4 16.67 14.69 10.05
C ARG A 4 16.29 14.40 11.51
N VAL A 5 15.20 13.67 11.74
CA VAL A 5 14.88 13.14 13.07
C VAL A 5 15.62 11.81 13.23
N ARG A 6 16.71 11.81 13.99
CA ARG A 6 17.52 10.61 14.26
C ARG A 6 17.04 9.97 15.56
N LEU A 7 16.34 8.85 15.46
CA LEU A 7 15.82 8.11 16.62
C LEU A 7 16.79 6.99 17.09
N PRO A 8 16.71 6.54 18.36
CA PRO A 8 17.74 5.70 18.99
C PRO A 8 17.87 4.27 18.44
N ARG A 9 19.01 3.64 18.74
CA ARG A 9 19.56 2.38 18.17
C ARG A 9 18.71 1.08 18.28
N ARG A 10 17.43 1.11 18.70
CA ARG A 10 16.52 -0.07 18.64
C ARG A 10 15.74 -0.20 17.31
N GLN A 11 15.99 0.67 16.33
CA GLN A 11 15.29 0.73 15.03
C GLN A 11 15.94 -0.08 13.89
N GLN A 12 16.29 -1.35 14.11
CA GLN A 12 16.73 -2.19 12.98
C GLN A 12 15.56 -2.60 12.05
N ARG A 13 14.30 -2.33 12.41
CA ARG A 13 13.10 -2.73 11.63
C ARG A 13 12.49 -1.65 10.71
N LEU A 14 12.83 -0.36 10.87
CA LEU A 14 12.22 0.75 10.10
C LEU A 14 12.87 1.02 8.73
N ARG A 15 13.50 0.01 8.11
CA ARG A 15 14.44 0.25 7.01
C ARG A 15 13.99 -0.19 5.64
N SER A 16 12.88 -0.89 5.43
CA SER A 16 12.65 -1.49 4.10
C SER A 16 12.65 -0.43 2.98
N TRP A 17 11.94 0.68 3.17
CA TRP A 17 11.99 1.80 2.23
C TRP A 17 13.36 2.47 2.14
N THR A 18 14.06 2.73 3.25
CA THR A 18 15.36 3.43 3.23
C THR A 18 16.55 2.53 2.86
N ARG A 19 16.41 1.21 2.99
CA ARG A 19 17.41 0.19 2.65
C ARG A 19 17.28 -0.25 1.21
N ASP A 20 16.06 -0.48 0.74
CA ASP A 20 15.80 -1.16 -0.52
C ASP A 20 15.28 -0.19 -1.62
N SER A 21 15.16 1.10 -1.31
CA SER A 21 14.85 2.16 -2.28
C SER A 21 15.71 3.41 -2.05
N ASP A 22 15.65 4.33 -3.01
CA ASP A 22 16.33 5.64 -2.92
C ASP A 22 15.40 6.74 -2.37
N ILE A 23 14.34 6.40 -1.62
CA ILE A 23 13.30 7.35 -1.20
C ILE A 23 13.84 8.60 -0.51
N GLU A 24 14.92 8.49 0.27
CA GLU A 24 15.56 9.66 0.90
C GLU A 24 16.13 10.62 -0.15
N LYS A 25 16.81 10.08 -1.17
CA LYS A 25 17.40 10.86 -2.27
C LYS A 25 16.31 11.44 -3.17
N THR A 26 15.30 10.65 -3.50
CA THR A 26 14.16 11.06 -4.33
C THR A 26 13.38 12.18 -3.65
N ALA A 27 13.16 12.11 -2.34
CA ALA A 27 12.46 13.14 -1.58
C ALA A 27 13.32 14.37 -1.27
N ALA A 28 14.65 14.24 -1.13
CA ALA A 28 15.53 15.36 -0.78
C ALA A 28 15.51 16.53 -1.77
N SER A 29 15.07 16.29 -3.01
CA SER A 29 14.95 17.34 -4.04
C SER A 29 13.63 18.11 -3.97
N TYR A 30 12.76 17.80 -3.02
CA TYR A 30 11.42 18.37 -2.91
C TYR A 30 11.18 18.92 -1.50
N ASP A 31 10.39 19.99 -1.41
CA ASP A 31 9.85 20.49 -0.16
C ASP A 31 8.70 19.60 0.33
N ALA A 32 9.04 18.37 0.69
CA ALA A 32 8.12 17.33 1.12
C ALA A 32 8.64 16.61 2.36
N MET A 33 7.72 16.20 3.23
CA MET A 33 8.01 15.33 4.37
C MET A 33 7.67 13.89 4.01
N VAL A 34 8.61 12.98 4.22
CA VAL A 34 8.37 11.53 4.12
C VAL A 34 8.20 10.96 5.52
N VAL A 35 7.03 10.39 5.78
CA VAL A 35 6.69 9.73 7.05
C VAL A 35 6.53 8.23 6.78
N MET A 36 7.28 7.41 7.52
CA MET A 36 7.30 5.95 7.34
C MET A 36 6.94 5.26 8.66
N PRO A 37 5.64 5.25 9.04
CA PRO A 37 5.20 4.58 10.25
C PRO A 37 5.29 3.05 10.09
N GLU A 38 5.44 2.36 11.23
CA GLU A 38 5.39 0.89 11.28
C GLU A 38 3.95 0.43 11.01
N GLY A 39 3.75 -0.57 10.13
CA GLY A 39 2.45 -1.21 9.88
C GLY A 39 2.30 -2.59 10.53
N GLY A 40 3.26 -2.98 11.38
CA GLY A 40 3.31 -4.27 12.05
C GLY A 40 3.69 -5.43 11.14
N PHE A 41 4.23 -6.49 11.76
CA PHE A 41 4.42 -7.75 11.05
C PHE A 41 3.04 -8.35 10.71
N ARG A 42 2.72 -8.43 9.40
CA ARG A 42 1.41 -8.89 8.90
C ARG A 42 0.22 -8.09 9.45
N GLY A 43 0.41 -6.80 9.74
CA GLY A 43 -0.65 -5.95 10.28
C GLY A 43 -1.71 -5.54 9.26
N SER A 44 -1.43 -5.70 7.97
CA SER A 44 -2.34 -5.42 6.84
C SER A 44 -2.88 -3.98 6.78
N TYR A 45 -2.28 -3.06 7.54
CA TYR A 45 -2.67 -1.64 7.57
C TYR A 45 -4.17 -1.44 7.81
N THR A 46 -4.75 -2.23 8.70
CA THR A 46 -6.17 -2.17 9.07
C THR A 46 -6.32 -2.32 10.59
N ASN A 47 -7.45 -1.86 11.12
CA ASN A 47 -7.85 -2.21 12.47
C ASN A 47 -8.33 -3.66 12.48
N TRP A 48 -7.72 -4.49 13.33
CA TRP A 48 -8.05 -5.91 13.37
C TRP A 48 -9.47 -6.13 13.86
N TRP A 49 -10.16 -7.06 13.20
CA TRP A 49 -11.54 -7.44 13.50
C TRP A 49 -11.69 -8.07 14.88
N ASN A 50 -10.78 -8.97 15.26
CA ASN A 50 -10.78 -9.67 16.54
C ASN A 50 -12.17 -10.21 16.93
N ASP A 51 -12.78 -10.98 16.04
CA ASP A 51 -14.14 -11.52 16.19
C ASP A 51 -15.22 -10.45 16.46
N GLY A 52 -15.03 -9.25 15.91
CA GLY A 52 -15.94 -8.10 16.05
C GLY A 52 -15.69 -7.25 17.30
N LYS A 53 -14.72 -7.63 18.14
CA LYS A 53 -14.37 -6.88 19.36
C LYS A 53 -13.45 -5.68 19.07
N GLY A 54 -12.77 -5.68 17.91
CA GLY A 54 -11.77 -4.68 17.60
C GLY A 54 -10.58 -4.72 18.56
N GLY A 55 -9.93 -3.57 18.76
CA GLY A 55 -8.79 -3.42 19.65
C GLY A 55 -7.44 -3.54 18.95
N ILE A 56 -6.40 -3.85 19.72
CA ILE A 56 -5.03 -3.94 19.20
C ILE A 56 -4.87 -5.25 18.40
N PRO A 57 -4.21 -5.23 17.23
CA PRO A 57 -3.65 -4.06 16.53
C PRO A 57 -4.70 -3.16 15.83
N ALA A 58 -4.55 -1.84 16.00
CA ALA A 58 -5.39 -0.81 15.39
C ALA A 58 -4.57 0.09 14.43
N TRP A 59 -4.09 -0.49 13.32
CA TRP A 59 -3.14 0.21 12.43
C TRP A 59 -3.74 1.41 11.70
N GLU A 60 -5.02 1.35 11.31
CA GLU A 60 -5.68 2.49 10.67
C GLU A 60 -5.80 3.65 11.65
N THR A 61 -6.26 3.39 12.87
CA THR A 61 -6.31 4.40 13.94
C THR A 61 -4.93 4.96 14.24
N PHE A 62 -3.92 4.11 14.39
CA PHE A 62 -2.55 4.57 14.62
C PHE A 62 -2.05 5.49 13.50
N HIS A 63 -2.23 5.12 12.24
CA HIS A 63 -1.74 5.94 11.13
C HIS A 63 -2.53 7.25 10.95
N ILE A 64 -3.85 7.17 11.02
CA ILE A 64 -4.74 8.28 10.67
C ILE A 64 -4.97 9.21 11.86
N ASP A 65 -5.28 8.67 13.03
CA ASP A 65 -5.72 9.44 14.19
C ASP A 65 -4.57 9.83 15.12
N GLU A 66 -3.44 9.11 15.07
CA GLU A 66 -2.29 9.36 15.95
C GLU A 66 -1.10 9.96 15.19
N VAL A 67 -0.60 9.27 14.15
CA VAL A 67 0.61 9.68 13.43
C VAL A 67 0.40 10.97 12.65
N ILE A 68 -0.68 11.11 11.87
CA ILE A 68 -0.91 12.33 11.08
C ILE A 68 -0.99 13.58 11.99
N PRO A 69 -1.83 13.62 13.04
CA PRO A 69 -1.90 14.78 13.94
C PRO A 69 -0.57 15.05 14.66
N LEU A 70 0.19 14.01 15.01
CA LEU A 70 1.52 14.17 15.59
C LEU A 70 2.47 14.86 14.61
N MET A 71 2.46 14.47 13.33
CA MET A 71 3.31 15.08 12.29
C MET A 71 2.91 16.53 12.00
N GLU A 72 1.61 16.81 11.94
CA GLU A 72 1.10 18.18 11.77
C GLU A 72 1.53 19.09 12.94
N ARG A 73 1.26 18.67 14.17
CA ARG A 73 1.48 19.49 15.37
C ARG A 73 2.95 19.66 15.72
N ASN A 74 3.73 18.57 15.67
CA ASN A 74 5.10 18.57 16.21
C ASN A 74 6.17 18.77 15.13
N PHE A 75 5.85 18.49 13.87
CA PHE A 75 6.81 18.58 12.76
C PHE A 75 6.36 19.50 11.63
N HIS A 76 5.21 20.17 11.78
CA HIS A 76 4.64 21.12 10.82
C HIS A 76 4.36 20.50 9.44
N ALA A 77 3.95 19.23 9.41
CA ALA A 77 3.48 18.60 8.18
C ALA A 77 2.25 19.32 7.62
N GLY A 78 2.23 19.62 6.32
CA GLY A 78 1.09 20.22 5.63
C GLY A 78 -0.07 19.24 5.43
N SER A 79 -1.26 19.76 5.10
CA SER A 79 -2.50 18.98 4.92
C SER A 79 -2.63 18.29 3.55
N ALA A 80 -1.81 18.66 2.56
CA ALA A 80 -1.77 18.00 1.27
C ALA A 80 -0.90 16.74 1.35
N ARG A 81 -1.51 15.56 1.21
CA ARG A 81 -0.86 14.27 1.50
C ARG A 81 -1.01 13.26 0.39
N ALA A 82 -0.07 12.34 0.34
CA ALA A 82 -0.16 11.14 -0.47
C ALA A 82 0.13 9.90 0.39
N ALA A 83 -0.57 8.80 0.12
CA ALA A 83 -0.28 7.50 0.70
C ALA A 83 0.45 6.63 -0.35
N ILE A 84 1.57 6.04 0.03
CA ILE A 84 2.40 5.22 -0.85
C ILE A 84 2.70 3.90 -0.15
N GLY A 85 2.52 2.80 -0.87
CA GLY A 85 2.67 1.48 -0.29
C GLY A 85 3.00 0.41 -1.31
N LEU A 86 3.56 -0.70 -0.82
CA LEU A 86 3.78 -1.91 -1.59
C LEU A 86 3.21 -3.12 -0.87
N SER A 87 2.80 -4.16 -1.60
CA SER A 87 2.21 -5.38 -1.03
C SER A 87 1.05 -5.05 -0.07
N SER A 88 1.07 -5.52 1.18
CA SER A 88 0.08 -5.13 2.19
C SER A 88 0.01 -3.63 2.46
N GLY A 89 1.12 -2.91 2.36
CA GLY A 89 1.14 -1.44 2.44
C GLY A 89 0.48 -0.78 1.24
N GLY A 90 0.56 -1.42 0.06
CA GLY A 90 -0.12 -0.96 -1.15
C GLY A 90 -1.65 -1.10 -1.03
N GLN A 91 -2.12 -2.13 -0.31
CA GLN A 91 -3.52 -2.22 0.09
C GLN A 91 -3.87 -1.06 1.04
N GLY A 92 -3.10 -0.90 2.12
CA GLY A 92 -3.32 0.18 3.10
C GLY A 92 -3.40 1.57 2.47
N ALA A 93 -2.49 1.90 1.54
CA ALA A 93 -2.46 3.20 0.86
C ALA A 93 -3.76 3.51 0.11
N VAL A 94 -4.28 2.55 -0.66
CA VAL A 94 -5.50 2.75 -1.45
C VAL A 94 -6.76 2.65 -0.59
N VAL A 95 -6.78 1.72 0.36
CA VAL A 95 -7.92 1.55 1.29
C VAL A 95 -8.05 2.75 2.21
N TYR A 96 -6.96 3.34 2.71
CA TYR A 96 -7.03 4.58 3.48
C TYR A 96 -7.57 5.75 2.65
N ALA A 97 -7.15 5.89 1.39
CA ALA A 97 -7.68 6.92 0.52
C ALA A 97 -9.18 6.76 0.26
N GLY A 98 -9.67 5.53 0.08
CA GLY A 98 -11.10 5.25 -0.12
C GLY A 98 -11.94 5.40 1.17
N ARG A 99 -11.40 5.02 2.32
CA ARG A 99 -12.11 5.10 3.61
C ARG A 99 -12.09 6.49 4.24
N HIS A 100 -11.14 7.33 3.84
CA HIS A 100 -11.00 8.71 4.30
C HIS A 100 -11.00 9.70 3.11
N PRO A 101 -12.13 9.86 2.39
CA PRO A 101 -12.20 10.74 1.24
C PRO A 101 -11.73 12.17 1.58
N GLY A 102 -10.84 12.71 0.75
CA GLY A 102 -10.27 14.06 0.91
C GLY A 102 -9.05 14.14 1.84
N LEU A 103 -8.74 13.09 2.61
CA LEU A 103 -7.54 13.08 3.47
C LEU A 103 -6.24 12.94 2.66
N PHE A 104 -6.28 12.14 1.59
CA PHE A 104 -5.16 11.93 0.67
C PHE A 104 -5.51 12.46 -0.71
N ARG A 105 -4.62 13.29 -1.28
CA ARG A 105 -4.75 13.77 -2.67
C ARG A 105 -4.26 12.76 -3.69
N TYR A 106 -3.40 11.84 -3.25
CA TYR A 106 -2.85 10.80 -4.10
C TYR A 106 -2.64 9.49 -3.33
N ALA A 107 -2.87 8.35 -3.98
CA ALA A 107 -2.56 7.03 -3.46
C ALA A 107 -1.77 6.23 -4.50
N ALA A 108 -0.69 5.58 -4.09
CA ALA A 108 0.10 4.73 -4.96
C ALA A 108 0.34 3.34 -4.35
N SER A 109 0.06 2.32 -5.15
CA SER A 109 0.11 0.91 -4.77
C SER A 109 1.03 0.11 -5.70
N TYR A 110 2.05 -0.52 -5.13
CA TYR A 110 2.97 -1.38 -5.87
C TYR A 110 2.75 -2.84 -5.47
N SER A 111 2.21 -3.64 -6.38
CA SER A 111 1.85 -5.05 -6.16
C SER A 111 0.94 -5.25 -4.96
N GLY A 112 -0.05 -4.36 -4.77
CA GLY A 112 -0.93 -4.34 -3.61
C GLY A 112 -2.06 -5.38 -3.64
N SER A 113 -2.54 -5.77 -2.45
CA SER A 113 -3.73 -6.63 -2.30
C SER A 113 -5.03 -5.85 -2.50
N LEU A 114 -5.34 -5.48 -3.75
CA LEU A 114 -6.43 -4.55 -4.07
C LEU A 114 -7.81 -5.20 -4.24
N ASN A 115 -7.91 -6.52 -4.30
CA ASN A 115 -9.18 -7.24 -4.42
C ASN A 115 -9.24 -8.47 -3.51
N ILE A 116 -9.16 -8.25 -2.19
CA ILE A 116 -9.10 -9.29 -1.16
C ILE A 116 -10.35 -10.19 -1.10
N THR A 117 -11.46 -9.74 -1.69
CA THR A 117 -12.73 -10.46 -1.74
C THR A 117 -12.94 -11.27 -3.01
N ALA A 118 -12.00 -11.25 -3.96
CA ALA A 118 -12.06 -12.04 -5.19
C ALA A 118 -12.22 -13.54 -4.89
N PRO A 119 -12.79 -14.34 -5.81
CA PRO A 119 -12.91 -15.78 -5.62
C PRO A 119 -11.58 -16.44 -5.19
N GLY A 120 -11.61 -17.19 -4.08
CA GLY A 120 -10.43 -17.85 -3.51
C GLY A 120 -9.49 -16.95 -2.68
N MET A 121 -9.43 -15.64 -2.92
CA MET A 121 -8.51 -14.74 -2.22
C MET A 121 -8.71 -14.69 -0.70
N PRO A 122 -9.94 -14.66 -0.14
CA PRO A 122 -10.11 -14.68 1.31
C PRO A 122 -9.45 -15.89 1.98
N ALA A 123 -9.62 -17.09 1.41
CA ALA A 123 -9.02 -18.31 1.96
C ALA A 123 -7.48 -18.28 1.87
N ILE A 124 -6.94 -17.83 0.73
CA ILE A 124 -5.49 -17.66 0.53
C ILE A 124 -4.93 -16.66 1.53
N LEU A 125 -5.55 -15.48 1.66
CA LEU A 125 -5.09 -14.42 2.56
C LEU A 125 -5.21 -14.83 4.03
N THR A 126 -6.30 -15.48 4.45
CA THR A 126 -6.42 -16.05 5.80
C THR A 126 -5.31 -17.06 6.09
N SER A 127 -4.97 -17.93 5.13
CA SER A 127 -3.82 -18.85 5.28
C SER A 127 -2.50 -18.10 5.37
N MET A 128 -2.31 -17.06 4.54
CA MET A 128 -1.13 -16.20 4.57
C MET A 128 -1.02 -15.39 5.87
N ASN A 129 -2.11 -15.15 6.61
CA ASN A 129 -2.08 -14.46 7.90
C ASN A 129 -1.47 -15.31 9.03
N ARG A 130 -1.32 -16.63 8.83
CA ARG A 130 -0.74 -17.57 9.81
C ARG A 130 -1.41 -17.48 11.18
N GLU A 131 -0.65 -17.14 12.23
CA GLU A 131 -1.13 -17.09 13.62
C GLU A 131 -2.23 -16.03 13.80
N ALA A 132 -2.22 -14.97 12.98
CA ALA A 132 -3.28 -13.98 12.98
C ALA A 132 -4.59 -14.52 12.38
N GLY A 133 -4.53 -15.50 11.46
CA GLY A 133 -5.70 -16.16 10.87
C GLY A 133 -6.84 -15.20 10.51
N THR A 134 -7.98 -15.38 11.17
CA THR A 134 -9.21 -14.58 11.03
C THR A 134 -9.23 -13.32 11.90
N ALA A 135 -8.23 -13.06 12.75
CA ALA A 135 -8.21 -11.88 13.61
C ALA A 135 -8.17 -10.57 12.81
N ILE A 136 -7.58 -10.55 11.61
CA ILE A 136 -7.45 -9.33 10.80
C ILE A 136 -8.80 -8.88 10.24
N TRP A 137 -9.46 -9.70 9.41
CA TRP A 137 -10.70 -9.32 8.73
C TRP A 137 -11.94 -10.15 9.16
N GLY A 138 -11.76 -11.11 10.06
CA GLY A 138 -12.79 -12.07 10.45
C GLY A 138 -12.81 -13.31 9.56
N ASP A 139 -13.67 -14.25 9.93
CA ASP A 139 -13.97 -15.41 9.10
C ASP A 139 -14.50 -14.96 7.72
N PRO A 140 -13.93 -15.46 6.59
CA PRO A 140 -14.30 -15.03 5.25
C PRO A 140 -15.80 -15.11 4.88
N ILE A 141 -16.54 -16.01 5.53
CA ILE A 141 -17.94 -16.27 5.24
C ILE A 141 -18.82 -15.41 6.16
N THR A 142 -18.63 -15.53 7.47
CA THR A 142 -19.49 -14.87 8.46
C THR A 142 -19.17 -13.39 8.65
N ALA A 143 -17.91 -12.98 8.46
CA ALA A 143 -17.47 -11.58 8.53
C ALA A 143 -17.32 -10.93 7.14
N ARG A 144 -18.02 -11.45 6.12
CA ARG A 144 -17.87 -11.00 4.72
C ARG A 144 -18.05 -9.50 4.52
N ALA A 145 -18.93 -8.86 5.30
CA ALA A 145 -19.11 -7.41 5.26
C ALA A 145 -17.83 -6.65 5.64
N ASN A 146 -17.11 -7.12 6.66
CA ASN A 146 -15.85 -6.51 7.09
C ASN A 146 -14.75 -6.67 6.03
N TRP A 147 -14.67 -7.84 5.37
CA TRP A 147 -13.77 -8.01 4.22
C TRP A 147 -14.09 -7.02 3.09
N ARG A 148 -15.38 -6.85 2.73
CA ARG A 148 -15.80 -5.89 1.70
C ARG A 148 -15.46 -4.44 2.08
N ALA A 149 -15.57 -4.08 3.35
CA ALA A 149 -15.23 -2.76 3.86
C ALA A 149 -13.71 -2.43 3.83
N HIS A 150 -12.88 -3.41 3.47
CA HIS A 150 -11.41 -3.28 3.34
C HIS A 150 -10.90 -3.73 1.95
N ASP A 151 -11.80 -3.89 0.98
CA ASP A 151 -11.47 -4.25 -0.39
C ASP A 151 -11.50 -3.00 -1.29
N ALA A 152 -10.33 -2.60 -1.79
CA ALA A 152 -10.17 -1.42 -2.64
C ALA A 152 -10.98 -1.50 -3.94
N THR A 153 -11.17 -2.70 -4.50
CA THR A 153 -11.97 -2.92 -5.71
C THR A 153 -13.46 -2.72 -5.43
N VAL A 154 -13.93 -3.09 -4.24
CA VAL A 154 -15.32 -2.89 -3.83
C VAL A 154 -15.63 -1.42 -3.56
N MET A 155 -14.71 -0.69 -2.92
CA MET A 155 -14.90 0.73 -2.57
C MET A 155 -14.33 1.71 -3.62
N VAL A 156 -14.06 1.25 -4.84
CA VAL A 156 -13.32 2.05 -5.84
C VAL A 156 -13.98 3.40 -6.13
N SER A 157 -15.32 3.51 -6.03
CA SER A 157 -16.08 4.75 -6.20
C SER A 157 -15.68 5.84 -5.22
N GLU A 158 -15.24 5.47 -4.01
CA GLU A 158 -14.85 6.41 -2.96
C GLU A 158 -13.52 7.12 -3.27
N LEU A 159 -12.78 6.63 -4.28
CA LEU A 159 -11.53 7.24 -4.73
C LEU A 159 -11.75 8.41 -5.70
N LYS A 160 -12.99 8.77 -6.03
CA LYS A 160 -13.28 9.95 -6.87
C LYS A 160 -12.67 11.21 -6.26
N GLY A 161 -11.89 11.94 -7.06
CA GLY A 161 -11.15 13.13 -6.62
C GLY A 161 -9.77 12.85 -6.03
N THR A 162 -9.40 11.57 -5.84
CA THR A 162 -8.04 11.17 -5.45
C THR A 162 -7.27 10.69 -6.69
N GLY A 163 -6.04 11.17 -6.88
CA GLY A 163 -5.17 10.60 -7.92
C GLY A 163 -4.69 9.21 -7.51
N VAL A 164 -4.82 8.21 -8.37
CA VAL A 164 -4.44 6.83 -8.02
C VAL A 164 -3.44 6.26 -9.02
N TYR A 165 -2.36 5.69 -8.49
CA TYR A 165 -1.37 4.91 -9.23
C TYR A 165 -1.36 3.46 -8.75
N VAL A 166 -1.43 2.51 -9.67
CA VAL A 166 -1.26 1.09 -9.34
C VAL A 166 -0.28 0.44 -10.30
N SER A 167 0.52 -0.49 -9.79
CA SER A 167 1.44 -1.27 -10.61
C SER A 167 1.51 -2.70 -10.13
N SER A 168 1.73 -3.63 -11.05
CA SER A 168 1.99 -5.03 -10.74
C SER A 168 2.66 -5.70 -11.92
N GLY A 169 3.53 -6.66 -11.63
CA GLY A 169 3.99 -7.67 -12.57
C GLY A 169 3.00 -8.82 -12.65
N GLY A 170 3.39 -9.84 -13.41
CA GLY A 170 2.64 -11.09 -13.60
C GLY A 170 3.33 -12.32 -13.01
N GLY A 171 4.43 -12.16 -12.26
CA GLY A 171 5.12 -13.23 -11.54
C GLY A 171 5.92 -14.23 -12.38
N ARG A 172 6.05 -13.99 -13.70
CA ARG A 172 7.15 -14.58 -14.49
C ARG A 172 8.44 -13.81 -14.20
N PRO A 173 9.63 -14.45 -14.14
CA PRO A 173 10.89 -13.73 -13.98
C PRO A 173 11.01 -12.65 -15.06
N GLY A 174 11.29 -11.44 -14.64
CA GLY A 174 11.50 -10.30 -15.52
C GLY A 174 12.96 -9.86 -15.57
N PRO A 175 13.25 -8.68 -16.13
CA PRO A 175 14.62 -8.21 -16.37
C PRO A 175 15.48 -8.05 -15.12
N TYR A 176 14.89 -8.01 -13.94
CA TYR A 176 15.60 -7.84 -12.66
C TYR A 176 15.69 -9.13 -11.84
N ASP A 177 15.16 -10.24 -12.35
CA ASP A 177 15.10 -11.52 -11.65
C ASP A 177 16.09 -12.53 -12.23
N ASP A 178 16.33 -13.59 -11.47
CA ASP A 178 17.00 -14.77 -11.99
C ASP A 178 16.04 -15.52 -12.95
N PRO A 179 16.40 -15.71 -14.23
CA PRO A 179 15.54 -16.37 -15.21
C PRO A 179 15.20 -17.82 -14.82
N ASP A 180 16.04 -18.48 -14.02
CA ASP A 180 15.88 -19.88 -13.61
C ASP A 180 15.04 -20.02 -12.33
N THR A 181 14.48 -18.91 -11.81
CA THR A 181 13.62 -18.94 -10.63
C THR A 181 12.43 -19.89 -10.83
N VAL A 182 12.35 -20.93 -10.00
CA VAL A 182 11.31 -21.97 -10.06
C VAL A 182 9.88 -21.43 -9.87
N PRO A 183 8.86 -22.01 -10.55
CA PRO A 183 7.48 -21.49 -10.51
C PRO A 183 6.84 -21.36 -9.13
N TRP A 184 7.19 -22.22 -8.18
CA TRP A 184 6.66 -22.20 -6.81
C TRP A 184 7.37 -21.22 -5.88
N HIS A 185 8.31 -20.41 -6.39
CA HIS A 185 8.97 -19.38 -5.61
C HIS A 185 7.95 -18.35 -5.11
N ALA A 186 8.03 -17.99 -3.82
CA ALA A 186 7.06 -17.11 -3.17
C ALA A 186 6.91 -15.75 -3.87
N GLY A 187 8.00 -15.18 -4.39
CA GLY A 187 7.95 -13.92 -5.16
C GLY A 187 7.25 -14.04 -6.51
N ARG A 188 7.19 -15.24 -7.11
CA ARG A 188 6.44 -15.49 -8.34
C ARG A 188 4.96 -15.68 -8.06
N ILE A 189 4.63 -16.47 -7.03
CA ILE A 189 3.25 -16.71 -6.62
C ILE A 189 2.60 -15.41 -6.12
N GLY A 190 3.30 -14.68 -5.24
CA GLY A 190 2.80 -13.43 -4.68
C GLY A 190 2.48 -12.40 -5.75
N GLU A 191 3.33 -12.26 -6.77
CA GLU A 191 3.10 -11.30 -7.85
C GLU A 191 1.98 -11.73 -8.81
N GLN A 192 1.80 -13.03 -9.03
CA GLN A 192 0.64 -13.52 -9.80
C GLN A 192 -0.68 -13.14 -9.11
N LEU A 193 -0.76 -13.35 -7.78
CA LEU A 193 -1.95 -12.98 -7.00
C LEU A 193 -2.16 -11.45 -7.01
N ALA A 194 -1.10 -10.68 -6.80
CA ALA A 194 -1.15 -9.21 -6.86
C ALA A 194 -1.57 -8.71 -8.24
N GLY A 195 -1.09 -9.33 -9.31
CA GLY A 195 -1.42 -9.00 -10.70
C GLY A 195 -2.90 -9.19 -11.01
N VAL A 196 -3.47 -10.33 -10.60
CA VAL A 196 -4.93 -10.59 -10.72
C VAL A 196 -5.74 -9.55 -9.94
N MET A 197 -5.38 -9.29 -8.68
CA MET A 197 -6.09 -8.31 -7.87
C MET A 197 -5.98 -6.88 -8.43
N THR A 198 -4.82 -6.51 -8.97
CA THR A 198 -4.61 -5.18 -9.57
C THR A 198 -5.39 -5.03 -10.87
N ALA A 199 -5.45 -6.07 -11.71
CA ALA A 199 -6.26 -6.07 -12.93
C ALA A 199 -7.76 -5.88 -12.60
N ASN A 200 -8.29 -6.64 -11.63
CA ASN A 200 -9.67 -6.49 -11.18
C ASN A 200 -9.97 -5.06 -10.68
N PHE A 201 -9.04 -4.47 -9.91
CA PHE A 201 -9.17 -3.09 -9.43
C PHE A 201 -9.22 -2.08 -10.59
N VAL A 202 -8.34 -2.23 -11.59
CA VAL A 202 -8.31 -1.34 -12.76
C VAL A 202 -9.60 -1.44 -13.58
N ASP A 203 -10.14 -2.64 -13.77
CA ASP A 203 -11.41 -2.83 -14.47
C ASP A 203 -12.59 -2.23 -13.67
N ALA A 204 -12.62 -2.42 -12.35
CA ALA A 204 -13.63 -1.80 -11.49
C ALA A 204 -13.54 -0.27 -11.51
N ALA A 205 -12.33 0.30 -11.48
CA ALA A 205 -12.12 1.74 -11.57
C ALA A 205 -12.61 2.30 -12.90
N ARG A 206 -12.30 1.62 -14.01
CA ARG A 206 -12.80 1.99 -15.34
C ARG A 206 -14.34 1.99 -15.37
N ASN A 207 -14.98 0.96 -14.84
CA ASN A 207 -16.44 0.84 -14.79
C ASN A 207 -17.09 1.91 -13.90
N ALA A 208 -16.41 2.32 -12.82
CA ALA A 208 -16.88 3.36 -11.90
C ALA A 208 -16.57 4.80 -12.36
N GLY A 209 -15.84 4.97 -13.48
CA GLY A 209 -15.40 6.27 -13.97
C GLY A 209 -14.33 6.93 -13.07
N VAL A 210 -13.51 6.12 -12.39
CA VAL A 210 -12.45 6.59 -11.49
C VAL A 210 -11.12 6.58 -12.25
N PRO A 211 -10.45 7.73 -12.43
CA PRO A 211 -9.20 7.79 -13.18
C PRO A 211 -8.06 7.14 -12.38
N VAL A 212 -7.53 6.03 -12.90
CA VAL A 212 -6.39 5.30 -12.34
C VAL A 212 -5.27 5.24 -13.37
N THR A 213 -4.06 5.60 -12.97
CA THR A 213 -2.85 5.32 -13.76
C THR A 213 -2.35 3.92 -13.40
N ALA A 214 -2.40 3.00 -14.35
CA ALA A 214 -2.00 1.61 -14.13
C ALA A 214 -0.74 1.24 -14.91
N ASN A 215 0.18 0.50 -14.28
CA ASN A 215 1.33 -0.12 -14.94
C ASN A 215 1.36 -1.64 -14.65
N LEU A 216 0.63 -2.40 -15.46
CA LEU A 216 0.69 -3.85 -15.47
C LEU A 216 1.82 -4.31 -16.41
N TYR A 217 3.03 -4.41 -15.90
CA TYR A 217 4.26 -4.45 -16.71
C TYR A 217 4.67 -5.85 -17.20
N GLY A 218 3.80 -6.86 -17.06
CA GLY A 218 4.08 -8.22 -17.54
C GLY A 218 5.17 -8.92 -16.69
N PRO A 219 6.26 -9.45 -17.29
CA PRO A 219 7.30 -10.12 -16.53
C PRO A 219 7.90 -9.27 -15.40
N GLY A 220 7.93 -9.86 -14.21
CA GLY A 220 8.53 -9.34 -12.99
C GLY A 220 7.89 -9.95 -11.75
N MET A 221 8.63 -9.91 -10.64
CA MET A 221 8.32 -10.61 -9.39
C MET A 221 8.08 -9.67 -8.21
N HIS A 222 7.55 -10.23 -7.12
CA HIS A 222 7.18 -9.50 -5.90
C HIS A 222 8.41 -9.08 -5.09
N ASN A 223 9.13 -8.05 -5.56
CA ASN A 223 10.36 -7.58 -4.91
C ASN A 223 10.68 -6.09 -5.16
N TRP A 224 11.62 -5.60 -4.36
CA TRP A 224 12.03 -4.20 -4.32
C TRP A 224 12.61 -3.64 -5.61
N LYS A 225 13.23 -4.47 -6.47
CA LYS A 225 13.81 -3.97 -7.72
C LYS A 225 12.73 -3.38 -8.62
N TYR A 226 11.55 -4.00 -8.65
CA TYR A 226 10.38 -3.46 -9.35
C TYR A 226 9.75 -2.29 -8.58
N TRP A 227 9.49 -2.43 -7.28
CA TRP A 227 8.83 -1.37 -6.51
C TRP A 227 9.62 -0.05 -6.49
N ARG A 228 10.95 -0.10 -6.49
CA ARG A 228 11.81 1.08 -6.63
C ARG A 228 11.60 1.77 -7.98
N ARG A 229 11.53 1.02 -9.08
CA ARG A 229 11.24 1.57 -10.42
C ARG A 229 9.86 2.22 -10.46
N GLU A 230 8.86 1.60 -9.83
CA GLU A 230 7.49 2.13 -9.79
C GLU A 230 7.38 3.37 -8.89
N LEU A 231 8.16 3.44 -7.81
CA LEU A 231 8.33 4.65 -7.00
C LEU A 231 8.87 5.81 -7.84
N ASP A 232 9.96 5.59 -8.57
CA ASP A 232 10.56 6.63 -9.42
C ASP A 232 9.57 7.11 -10.50
N ARG A 233 8.75 6.19 -11.03
CA ARG A 233 7.73 6.49 -12.05
C ARG A 233 6.55 7.28 -11.50
N SER A 234 6.08 6.97 -10.30
CA SER A 234 4.91 7.63 -9.70
C SER A 234 5.25 8.95 -8.99
N TRP A 235 6.52 9.14 -8.59
CA TRP A 235 6.96 10.28 -7.79
C TRP A 235 6.60 11.67 -8.36
N PRO A 236 6.74 11.93 -9.67
CA PRO A 236 6.34 13.23 -10.23
C PRO A 236 4.85 13.53 -10.04
N ALA A 237 3.98 12.53 -10.20
CA ALA A 237 2.54 12.70 -10.00
C ALA A 237 2.19 12.88 -8.52
N ILE A 238 2.85 12.11 -7.63
CA ILE A 238 2.71 12.25 -6.18
C ILE A 238 3.06 13.68 -5.74
N THR A 239 4.23 14.16 -6.13
CA THR A 239 4.72 15.50 -5.74
C THR A 239 3.86 16.62 -6.31
N ALA A 240 3.40 16.50 -7.55
CA ALA A 240 2.46 17.44 -8.15
C ALA A 240 1.12 17.49 -7.39
N ALA A 241 0.54 16.33 -7.04
CA ALA A 241 -0.74 16.26 -6.34
C ALA A 241 -0.71 16.92 -4.94
N ILE A 242 0.41 16.77 -4.23
CA ILE A 242 0.59 17.39 -2.91
C ILE A 242 1.13 18.84 -2.98
N GLY A 243 1.45 19.34 -4.18
CA GLY A 243 2.01 20.68 -4.37
C GLY A 243 3.46 20.83 -3.89
N ALA A 244 4.21 19.73 -3.79
CA ALA A 244 5.61 19.76 -3.39
C ALA A 244 6.48 20.33 -4.53
N ARG A 245 7.14 21.45 -4.27
CA ARG A 245 8.04 22.10 -5.23
C ARG A 245 9.44 21.52 -5.11
N ARG A 246 10.18 21.54 -6.21
CA ARG A 246 11.61 21.23 -6.18
C ARG A 246 12.35 22.33 -5.40
N SER A 247 13.26 21.92 -4.52
CA SER A 247 14.08 22.78 -3.67
C SER A 247 15.49 22.93 -4.20
#